data_AF-A0A8B8G3V9-F1
#
_entry.id   AF-A0A8B8G3V9-F1
#
_cell.length_a   1.000
_cell.length_b   1.000
_cell.length_c   1.000
_cell.angle_alpha   90.00
_cell.angle_beta   90.00
_cell.angle_gamma   90.00
#
_symmetry.space_group_name_H-M   'P 1'
#
loop_
_entity.id
_entity.type
_entity.pdbx_description
1 polymer ?
#
loop_
_entity_poly.entity_id
_entity_poly.type
_entity_poly.pdbx_seq_one_letter_code
_entity_poly.pdbx_strand_id
1 'polypeptide(L)'
;MAYNDQKNDLQLWLKSFFGLSFIAPDDVEDDFVELISTCPNTTDGQLFSDYDLETYVVPGCLFPPIFWAETPSLNPRTTNGAESFHRTYNTQFTSAHPPTSVVTSTLMETQAETVTKLSTISKGKIKPKSKEELKIIEFVSKQHEQYLKNKTPENLHKYLTIIGNRYQGFKI
;
A
#
# COMPACT_ATOMS: atom_id res chain seq x y z
N MET A 1 -18.43 30.96 2.97
CA MET A 1 -17.24 30.39 3.63
C MET A 1 -17.32 28.87 3.84
N ALA A 2 -18.49 28.22 3.87
CA ALA A 2 -18.62 26.78 4.13
C ALA A 2 -18.28 25.80 2.97
N TYR A 3 -18.12 26.27 1.73
CA TYR A 3 -17.95 25.39 0.55
C TYR A 3 -16.54 24.81 0.38
N ASN A 4 -15.52 25.45 0.97
CA ASN A 4 -14.13 24.97 0.89
C ASN A 4 -13.78 23.96 2.00
N ASP A 5 -14.44 24.04 3.16
CA ASP A 5 -14.12 23.21 4.32
C ASP A 5 -14.64 21.77 4.15
N GLN A 6 -15.87 21.59 3.62
CA GLN A 6 -16.42 20.25 3.34
C GLN A 6 -15.61 19.44 2.33
N LYS A 7 -15.03 20.12 1.31
CA LYS A 7 -14.12 19.47 0.35
C LYS A 7 -12.81 19.04 1.00
N ASN A 8 -12.33 19.81 1.96
CA ASN A 8 -11.13 19.48 2.73
C ASN A 8 -11.40 18.27 3.62
N ASP A 9 -12.53 18.25 4.34
CA ASP A 9 -12.89 17.15 5.25
C ASP A 9 -13.10 15.83 4.52
N LEU A 10 -13.83 15.84 3.38
CA LEU A 10 -13.99 14.65 2.55
C LEU A 10 -12.64 14.15 2.01
N GLN A 11 -11.75 15.07 1.60
CA GLN A 11 -10.42 14.69 1.15
C GLN A 11 -9.58 14.06 2.27
N LEU A 12 -9.65 14.59 3.49
CA LEU A 12 -8.96 14.01 4.66
C LEU A 12 -9.53 12.64 5.00
N TRP A 13 -10.86 12.48 4.93
CA TRP A 13 -11.52 11.20 5.17
C TRP A 13 -11.11 10.16 4.12
N LEU A 14 -11.15 10.49 2.82
CA LEU A 14 -10.69 9.60 1.74
C LEU A 14 -9.23 9.17 1.93
N LYS A 15 -8.36 10.09 2.36
CA LYS A 15 -6.96 9.75 2.65
C LYS A 15 -6.80 8.81 3.84
N SER A 16 -7.71 8.87 4.81
CA SER A 16 -7.65 8.02 6.01
C SER A 16 -7.80 6.54 5.67
N PHE A 17 -8.43 6.19 4.53
CA PHE A 17 -8.47 4.83 3.99
C PHE A 17 -7.07 4.22 3.82
N PHE A 18 -6.08 5.00 3.35
CA PHE A 18 -4.70 4.51 3.20
C PHE A 18 -4.07 4.13 4.55
N GLY A 19 -4.60 4.62 5.67
CA GLY A 19 -4.22 4.19 7.01
C GLY A 19 -4.53 2.72 7.29
N LEU A 20 -5.58 2.15 6.67
CA LEU A 20 -5.98 0.75 6.85
C LEU A 20 -4.91 -0.23 6.35
N SER A 21 -4.03 0.20 5.44
CA SER A 21 -2.90 -0.63 5.02
C SER A 21 -1.98 -0.98 6.19
N PHE A 22 -2.01 -0.23 7.29
CA PHE A 22 -1.21 -0.47 8.47
C PHE A 22 -1.97 -1.14 9.63
N ILE A 23 -3.15 -1.68 9.34
CA ILE A 23 -3.96 -2.49 10.27
C ILE A 23 -3.71 -3.97 9.99
N ALA A 24 -3.94 -4.83 11.00
CA ALA A 24 -3.89 -6.27 10.80
C ALA A 24 -4.99 -6.70 9.80
N PRO A 25 -4.72 -7.61 8.84
CA PRO A 25 -5.71 -8.00 7.84
C PRO A 25 -7.08 -8.40 8.41
N ASP A 26 -7.08 -9.10 9.55
CA ASP A 26 -8.29 -9.57 10.22
C ASP A 26 -9.10 -8.45 10.88
N ASP A 27 -8.48 -7.31 11.20
CA ASP A 27 -9.12 -6.14 11.82
C ASP A 27 -9.63 -5.13 10.76
N VAL A 28 -9.28 -5.30 9.47
CA VAL A 28 -9.56 -4.29 8.43
C VAL A 28 -11.05 -4.08 8.20
N GLU A 29 -11.87 -5.14 8.22
CA GLU A 29 -13.31 -5.03 7.99
C GLU A 29 -13.99 -4.19 9.09
N ASP A 30 -13.70 -4.50 10.36
CA ASP A 30 -14.24 -3.77 11.50
C ASP A 30 -13.76 -2.31 11.52
N ASP A 31 -12.45 -2.08 11.30
CA ASP A 31 -11.87 -0.73 11.27
C ASP A 31 -12.38 0.09 10.07
N PHE A 32 -12.74 -0.56 8.96
CA PHE A 32 -13.35 0.09 7.80
C PHE A 32 -14.79 0.53 8.08
N VAL A 33 -15.59 -0.28 8.80
CA VAL A 33 -16.94 0.12 9.24
C VAL A 33 -16.87 1.36 10.12
N GLU A 34 -15.94 1.39 11.08
CA GLU A 34 -15.69 2.57 11.92
C GLU A 34 -15.29 3.80 11.07
N LEU A 35 -14.42 3.62 10.08
CA LEU A 35 -14.05 4.70 9.15
C LEU A 35 -15.26 5.24 8.38
N ILE A 36 -16.11 4.37 7.81
CA ILE A 36 -17.32 4.79 7.07
C ILE A 36 -18.26 5.61 7.95
N SER A 37 -18.41 5.26 9.22
CA SER A 37 -19.29 5.97 10.16
C SER A 37 -18.93 7.44 10.34
N THR A 38 -17.67 7.81 10.06
CA THR A 38 -17.13 9.17 10.19
C THR A 38 -17.19 9.99 8.90
N CYS A 39 -17.79 9.47 7.82
CA CYS A 39 -17.79 10.13 6.52
C CYS A 39 -18.56 11.47 6.55
N PRO A 40 -17.95 12.60 6.14
CA PRO A 40 -18.60 13.91 6.19
C PRO A 40 -19.60 14.16 5.05
N ASN A 41 -19.60 13.33 4.00
CA ASN A 41 -20.50 13.42 2.85
C ASN A 41 -21.03 12.03 2.47
N THR A 42 -22.30 11.79 2.79
CA THR A 42 -22.93 10.49 2.59
C THR A 42 -23.01 10.06 1.12
N THR A 43 -23.21 11.00 0.18
CA THR A 43 -23.40 10.65 -1.24
C THR A 43 -22.10 10.18 -1.89
N ASP A 44 -21.04 10.99 -1.80
CA ASP A 44 -19.75 10.64 -2.40
C ASP A 44 -19.05 9.53 -1.60
N GLY A 45 -19.20 9.55 -0.28
CA GLY A 45 -18.67 8.55 0.63
C GLY A 45 -19.27 7.18 0.40
N GLN A 46 -20.58 7.08 0.14
CA GLN A 46 -21.24 5.80 -0.12
C GLN A 46 -20.71 5.15 -1.40
N LEU A 47 -20.62 5.90 -2.51
CA LEU A 47 -20.10 5.36 -3.77
C LEU A 47 -18.68 4.82 -3.64
N PHE A 48 -17.81 5.55 -2.94
CA PHE A 48 -16.44 5.11 -2.66
C PHE A 48 -16.42 3.87 -1.76
N SER A 49 -17.19 3.90 -0.67
CA SER A 49 -17.20 2.83 0.33
C SER A 49 -17.77 1.53 -0.21
N ASP A 50 -18.85 1.57 -1.01
CA ASP A 50 -19.47 0.39 -1.60
C ASP A 50 -18.48 -0.31 -2.55
N TYR A 51 -17.78 0.45 -3.38
CA TYR A 51 -16.76 -0.08 -4.28
C TYR A 51 -15.59 -0.72 -3.52
N ASP A 52 -15.05 -0.03 -2.51
CA ASP A 52 -13.92 -0.54 -1.75
C ASP A 52 -14.29 -1.73 -0.87
N LEU A 53 -15.53 -1.75 -0.34
CA LEU A 53 -16.06 -2.87 0.42
C LEU A 53 -16.01 -4.15 -0.43
N GLU A 54 -16.60 -4.10 -1.62
CA GLU A 54 -16.71 -5.25 -2.54
C GLU A 54 -15.37 -5.64 -3.18
N THR A 55 -14.45 -4.68 -3.35
CA THR A 55 -13.21 -4.90 -4.10
C THR A 55 -12.01 -5.22 -3.21
N TYR A 56 -11.92 -4.63 -2.01
CA TYR A 56 -10.71 -4.64 -1.18
C TYR A 56 -10.90 -5.12 0.26
N VAL A 57 -12.10 -5.05 0.83
CA VAL A 57 -12.30 -5.24 2.28
C VAL A 57 -12.89 -6.59 2.62
N VAL A 58 -14.02 -6.97 2.01
CA VAL A 58 -14.74 -8.18 2.43
C VAL A 58 -13.98 -9.47 2.11
N PRO A 59 -14.18 -10.54 2.89
CA PRO A 59 -13.59 -11.85 2.59
C PRO A 59 -13.98 -12.33 1.18
N GLY A 60 -12.97 -12.73 0.40
CA GLY A 60 -13.19 -13.25 -0.96
C GLY A 60 -13.41 -12.18 -2.04
N CYS A 61 -13.19 -10.89 -1.75
CA CYS A 61 -13.11 -9.85 -2.77
C CYS A 61 -11.93 -10.05 -3.73
N LEU A 62 -11.83 -9.19 -4.75
CA LEU A 62 -10.77 -9.27 -5.76
C LEU A 62 -9.37 -9.06 -5.18
N PHE A 63 -9.25 -8.16 -4.20
CA PHE A 63 -7.99 -7.79 -3.57
C PHE A 63 -8.11 -7.80 -2.03
N PRO A 64 -8.23 -8.99 -1.42
CA PRO A 64 -8.49 -9.12 0.02
C PRO A 64 -7.41 -8.47 0.88
N PRO A 65 -7.74 -8.05 2.13
CA PRO A 65 -6.82 -7.37 3.03
C PRO A 65 -5.48 -8.08 3.23
N ILE A 66 -5.46 -9.42 3.18
CA ILE A 66 -4.24 -10.23 3.28
C ILE A 66 -3.16 -9.88 2.24
N PHE A 67 -3.53 -9.26 1.11
CA PHE A 67 -2.58 -8.86 0.08
C PHE A 67 -1.96 -7.47 0.29
N TRP A 68 -2.63 -6.58 1.02
CA TRP A 68 -2.25 -5.16 1.05
C TRP A 68 -2.16 -4.55 2.47
N ALA A 69 -2.85 -5.14 3.45
CA ALA A 69 -2.80 -4.74 4.85
C ALA A 69 -1.81 -5.60 5.64
N GLU A 70 -1.12 -4.99 6.60
CA GLU A 70 -0.22 -5.67 7.55
C GLU A 70 0.06 -4.67 8.68
N THR A 71 0.26 -5.14 9.91
CA THR A 71 0.77 -4.25 10.98
C THR A 71 2.13 -3.66 10.59
N PRO A 72 2.51 -2.47 11.10
CA PRO A 72 3.77 -1.85 10.75
C PRO A 72 4.97 -2.74 11.09
N SER A 73 5.78 -3.05 10.08
CA SER A 73 6.93 -3.94 10.21
C SER A 73 8.12 -3.43 9.42
N LEU A 74 9.30 -4.05 9.63
CA LEU A 74 10.48 -3.81 8.82
C LEU A 74 10.40 -4.51 7.45
N ASN A 75 9.32 -5.24 7.15
CA ASN A 75 9.18 -5.89 5.87
C ASN A 75 9.06 -4.84 4.75
N PRO A 76 9.67 -5.06 3.57
CA PRO A 76 9.41 -4.22 2.41
C PRO A 76 7.94 -4.34 2.00
N ARG A 77 7.27 -3.21 1.81
CA ARG A 77 5.84 -3.14 1.45
C ARG A 77 5.57 -2.52 0.08
N THR A 78 6.61 -2.37 -0.74
CA THR A 78 6.53 -1.66 -2.01
C THR A 78 6.48 -2.63 -3.20
N THR A 79 5.60 -2.33 -4.16
CA THR A 79 5.55 -2.97 -5.48
C THR A 79 6.70 -2.52 -6.39
N ASN A 80 7.53 -1.57 -5.94
CA ASN A 80 8.69 -1.03 -6.67
C ASN A 80 9.57 -2.12 -7.29
N GLY A 81 9.74 -3.26 -6.61
CA GLY A 81 10.50 -4.39 -7.14
C GLY A 81 9.86 -5.00 -8.39
N ALA A 82 8.57 -5.34 -8.30
CA ALA A 82 7.80 -5.89 -9.42
C ALA A 82 7.65 -4.86 -10.56
N GLU A 83 7.34 -3.61 -10.23
CA GLU A 83 7.24 -2.52 -11.21
C GLU A 83 8.57 -2.26 -11.92
N SER A 84 9.69 -2.25 -11.18
CA SER A 84 11.03 -2.11 -11.78
C SER A 84 11.35 -3.30 -12.66
N PHE A 85 11.01 -4.51 -12.25
CA PHE A 85 11.20 -5.72 -13.05
C PHE A 85 10.43 -5.62 -14.37
N HIS A 86 9.13 -5.35 -14.31
CA HIS A 86 8.28 -5.26 -15.50
C HIS A 86 8.74 -4.14 -16.44
N ARG A 87 9.12 -2.98 -15.89
CA ARG A 87 9.67 -1.88 -16.68
C ARG A 87 10.92 -2.31 -17.44
N THR A 88 11.92 -2.85 -16.72
CA THR A 88 13.18 -3.29 -17.32
C THR A 88 12.96 -4.41 -18.34
N TYR A 89 12.15 -5.41 -17.99
CA TYR A 89 11.83 -6.53 -18.87
C TYR A 89 11.13 -6.08 -20.15
N ASN A 90 10.13 -5.21 -20.04
CA ASN A 90 9.40 -4.69 -21.20
C ASN A 90 10.29 -3.80 -22.09
N THR A 91 11.24 -3.05 -21.52
CA THR A 91 12.20 -2.23 -22.30
C THR A 91 13.09 -3.07 -23.22
N GLN A 92 13.30 -4.36 -22.93
CA GLN A 92 14.08 -5.27 -23.79
C GLN A 92 13.34 -5.62 -25.10
N PHE A 93 12.02 -5.45 -25.15
CA PHE A 93 11.20 -5.72 -26.33
C PHE A 93 10.83 -4.42 -27.04
N THR A 94 11.67 -4.01 -28.00
CA THR A 94 11.47 -2.77 -28.78
C THR A 94 10.55 -2.93 -30.00
N SER A 95 10.13 -4.17 -30.30
CA SER A 95 9.24 -4.51 -31.40
C SER A 95 8.01 -5.24 -30.88
N ALA A 96 6.84 -5.01 -31.49
CA ALA A 96 5.63 -5.79 -31.23
C ALA A 96 5.78 -7.28 -31.60
N HIS A 97 6.72 -7.60 -32.50
CA HIS A 97 7.04 -8.95 -32.94
C HIS A 97 8.55 -9.18 -32.84
N PRO A 98 9.08 -9.39 -31.63
CA PRO A 98 10.50 -9.64 -31.44
C PRO A 98 10.88 -11.01 -32.05
N PRO A 99 12.05 -11.12 -32.72
CA PRO A 99 12.55 -12.42 -33.18
C PRO A 99 12.72 -13.40 -32.02
N THR A 100 12.50 -14.69 -32.26
CA THR A 100 12.61 -15.74 -31.22
C THR A 100 13.98 -15.74 -30.53
N SER A 101 15.06 -15.47 -31.27
CA SER A 101 16.41 -15.38 -30.69
C SER A 101 16.53 -14.27 -29.64
N VAL A 102 15.90 -13.12 -29.87
CA VAL A 102 15.88 -11.97 -28.94
C VAL A 102 15.05 -12.31 -27.69
N VAL A 103 13.92 -13.01 -27.87
CA VAL A 103 13.12 -13.49 -26.73
C VAL A 103 13.94 -14.46 -25.88
N THR A 104 14.59 -15.44 -26.50
CA THR A 104 15.41 -16.44 -25.81
C THR A 104 16.58 -15.78 -25.06
N SER A 105 17.31 -14.84 -25.68
CA SER A 105 18.43 -14.17 -25.02
C SER A 105 17.96 -13.35 -23.81
N THR A 106 16.87 -12.60 -23.96
CA THR A 106 16.28 -11.80 -22.87
C THR A 106 15.86 -12.67 -21.68
N LEU A 107 15.26 -13.83 -21.96
CA LEU A 107 14.89 -14.80 -20.91
C LEU A 107 16.12 -15.38 -20.21
N MET A 108 17.16 -15.74 -20.95
CA MET A 108 18.41 -16.25 -20.38
C MET A 108 19.10 -15.21 -19.50
N GLU A 109 19.17 -13.95 -19.93
CA GLU A 109 19.72 -12.84 -19.16
C GLU A 109 18.91 -12.60 -17.88
N THR A 110 17.58 -12.54 -17.99
CA THR A 110 16.67 -12.38 -16.85
C THR A 110 16.84 -13.51 -15.83
N GLN A 111 16.99 -14.75 -16.31
CA GLN A 111 17.25 -15.91 -15.46
C GLN A 111 18.61 -15.81 -14.76
N ALA A 112 19.67 -15.45 -15.48
CA ALA A 112 21.01 -15.30 -14.91
C ALA A 112 21.05 -14.19 -13.83
N GLU A 113 20.40 -13.06 -14.08
CA GLU A 113 20.26 -11.99 -13.08
C GLU A 113 19.50 -12.46 -11.84
N THR A 114 18.38 -13.17 -12.04
CA THR A 114 17.52 -13.64 -10.95
C THR A 114 18.27 -14.65 -10.08
N VAL A 115 18.97 -15.62 -10.68
CA VAL A 115 19.81 -16.58 -9.97
C VAL A 115 20.91 -15.87 -9.17
N THR A 116 21.53 -14.84 -9.74
CA THR A 116 22.57 -14.04 -9.07
C THR A 116 22.00 -13.29 -7.86
N LYS A 117 20.83 -12.67 -8.01
CA LYS A 117 20.11 -11.98 -6.91
C LYS A 117 19.74 -12.97 -5.81
N LEU A 118 19.16 -14.13 -6.14
CA LEU A 118 18.81 -15.18 -5.17
C LEU A 118 20.04 -15.72 -4.42
N SER A 119 21.15 -15.97 -5.12
CA SER A 119 22.42 -16.40 -4.51
C SER A 119 23.00 -15.36 -3.56
N THR A 120 22.79 -14.08 -3.85
CA THR A 120 23.23 -12.97 -2.99
C THR A 120 22.39 -12.91 -1.72
N ILE A 121 21.07 -13.07 -1.86
CA ILE A 121 20.11 -13.12 -0.74
C ILE A 121 20.37 -14.35 0.15
N SER A 122 20.59 -15.54 -0.43
CA SER A 122 20.87 -16.76 0.34
C SER A 122 22.16 -16.69 1.15
N LYS A 123 23.10 -15.84 0.73
CA LYS A 123 24.33 -15.51 1.47
C LYS A 123 24.15 -14.39 2.51
N GLY A 124 22.91 -13.93 2.74
CA GLY A 124 22.58 -12.88 3.70
C GLY A 124 22.98 -11.47 3.27
N LYS A 125 23.40 -11.26 2.02
CA LYS A 125 23.81 -9.94 1.52
C LYS A 125 22.59 -9.16 1.02
N ILE A 126 21.80 -8.63 1.95
CA ILE A 126 20.61 -7.84 1.64
C ILE A 126 20.98 -6.35 1.65
N LYS A 127 20.53 -5.60 0.63
CA LYS A 127 20.72 -4.15 0.60
C LYS A 127 19.97 -3.54 1.80
N PRO A 128 20.62 -2.73 2.65
CA PRO A 128 19.93 -2.08 3.76
C PRO A 128 18.91 -1.09 3.24
N LYS A 129 17.83 -0.90 4.02
CA LYS A 129 16.85 0.16 3.76
C LYS A 129 17.51 1.53 3.86
N SER A 130 17.00 2.50 3.11
CA SER A 130 17.43 3.89 3.21
C SER A 130 17.07 4.48 4.58
N LYS A 131 17.75 5.57 4.95
CA LYS A 131 17.46 6.28 6.22
C LYS A 131 16.05 6.86 6.21
N GLU A 132 15.58 7.29 5.04
CA GLU A 132 14.24 7.84 4.81
C GLU A 132 13.17 6.78 5.03
N GLU A 133 13.34 5.58 4.48
CA GLU A 133 12.43 4.45 4.70
C GLU A 133 12.36 4.06 6.18
N LEU A 134 13.51 4.00 6.86
CA LEU A 134 13.56 3.69 8.30
C LEU A 134 12.80 4.73 9.13
N LYS A 135 12.95 6.02 8.84
CA LYS A 135 12.20 7.10 9.52
C LYS A 135 10.69 7.00 9.30
N ILE A 136 10.27 6.56 8.11
CA ILE A 136 8.85 6.34 7.82
C ILE A 136 8.33 5.18 8.67
N ILE A 137 9.01 4.04 8.64
CA ILE A 137 8.62 2.85 9.41
C ILE A 137 8.57 3.17 10.91
N GLU A 138 9.62 3.78 11.46
CA GLU A 138 9.69 4.15 12.89
C GLU A 138 8.52 5.04 13.32
N PHE A 139 8.16 6.02 12.49
CA PHE A 139 7.01 6.87 12.75
C PHE A 139 5.70 6.07 12.77
N VAL A 140 5.46 5.23 11.75
CA VAL A 140 4.20 4.48 11.66
C VAL A 140 4.09 3.50 12.83
N SER A 141 5.18 2.80 13.16
CA SER A 141 5.24 1.91 14.33
C SER A 141 4.92 2.66 15.62
N LYS A 142 5.51 3.85 15.82
CA LYS A 142 5.23 4.69 17.01
C LYS A 142 3.76 5.15 17.10
N GLN A 143 3.13 5.47 15.97
CA GLN A 143 1.70 5.84 15.97
C GLN A 143 0.82 4.62 16.24
N HIS A 144 1.16 3.46 15.67
CA HIS A 144 0.43 2.22 15.88
C HIS A 144 0.52 1.74 17.33
N GLU A 145 1.70 1.83 17.97
CA GLU A 145 1.85 1.54 19.40
C GLU A 145 1.01 2.47 20.28
N GLN A 146 0.88 3.75 19.93
CA GLN A 146 0.02 4.69 20.66
C GLN A 146 -1.46 4.33 20.52
N TYR A 147 -1.88 3.93 19.33
CA TYR A 147 -3.22 3.42 19.07
C TYR A 147 -3.51 2.17 19.91
N LEU A 148 -2.64 1.17 19.87
CA LEU A 148 -2.82 -0.09 20.60
C LEU A 148 -2.90 0.10 22.13
N LYS A 149 -2.20 1.10 22.69
CA LYS A 149 -2.26 1.40 24.13
C LYS A 149 -3.65 1.83 24.60
N ASN A 150 -4.41 2.49 23.74
CA ASN A 150 -5.74 3.01 24.03
C ASN A 150 -6.67 2.75 22.82
N LYS A 151 -7.00 1.48 22.55
CA LYS A 151 -7.84 1.08 21.40
C LYS A 151 -9.28 1.57 21.61
N THR A 152 -9.59 2.75 21.08
CA THR A 152 -10.95 3.33 21.03
C THR A 152 -11.24 3.79 19.60
N PRO A 153 -12.52 3.91 19.19
CA PRO A 153 -12.89 4.40 17.86
C PRO A 153 -12.29 5.78 17.54
N GLU A 154 -12.23 6.69 18.52
CA GLU A 154 -11.65 8.01 18.32
C GLU A 154 -10.13 7.95 18.07
N ASN A 155 -9.44 7.04 18.75
CA ASN A 155 -8.00 6.83 18.55
C ASN A 155 -7.69 6.10 17.25
N LEU A 156 -8.57 5.18 16.81
CA LEU A 156 -8.50 4.57 15.49
C LEU A 156 -8.62 5.65 14.41
N HIS A 157 -9.66 6.48 14.47
CA HIS A 157 -9.86 7.56 13.50
C HIS A 157 -8.64 8.49 13.44
N LYS A 158 -8.16 8.93 14.61
CA LYS A 158 -6.95 9.76 14.70
C LYS A 158 -5.73 9.07 14.08
N TYR A 159 -5.55 7.78 14.34
CA TYR A 159 -4.46 6.99 13.77
C TYR A 159 -4.56 6.94 12.24
N LEU A 160 -5.71 6.52 11.70
CA LEU A 160 -5.96 6.40 10.27
C LEU A 160 -5.74 7.73 9.54
N THR A 161 -6.21 8.84 10.12
CA THR A 161 -6.00 10.19 9.55
C THR A 161 -4.53 10.61 9.56
N ILE A 162 -3.79 10.36 10.65
CA ILE A 162 -2.35 10.72 10.73
C ILE A 162 -1.54 9.92 9.71
N ILE A 163 -1.79 8.61 9.61
CA ILE A 163 -1.06 7.73 8.70
C ILE A 163 -1.46 8.02 7.25
N GLY A 164 -2.76 8.01 6.95
CA GLY A 164 -3.29 8.19 5.61
C GLY A 164 -2.86 9.51 4.95
N ASN A 165 -2.82 10.61 5.70
CA ASN A 165 -2.34 11.90 5.18
C ASN A 165 -0.84 11.94 4.86
N ARG A 166 -0.06 11.04 5.46
CA ARG A 166 1.39 10.96 5.23
C ARG A 166 1.73 10.17 3.98
N TYR A 167 0.89 9.19 3.62
CA TYR A 167 1.00 8.44 2.38
C TYR A 167 0.28 9.18 1.25
N GLN A 168 0.94 10.22 0.73
CA GLN A 168 0.54 10.78 -0.55
C GLN A 168 0.93 9.77 -1.62
N GLY A 169 -0.05 9.15 -2.29
CA GLY A 169 0.18 8.54 -3.59
C GLY A 169 0.94 9.54 -4.46
N PHE A 170 1.92 9.06 -5.23
CA PHE A 170 2.75 9.90 -6.08
C PHE A 170 1.87 10.94 -6.79
N LYS A 171 2.28 12.22 -6.76
CA LYS A 171 1.74 13.21 -7.69
C LYS A 171 2.09 12.71 -9.09
N ILE A 172 1.09 12.18 -9.79
CA ILE A 172 1.16 11.92 -11.22
C ILE A 172 1.18 13.26 -11.95
#